data_AF-A0A963NP23-F1
#
_entry.id   AF-A0A963NP23-F1
#
_cell.length_a   1.000
_cell.length_b   1.000
_cell.length_c   1.000
_cell.angle_alpha   90.00
_cell.angle_beta   90.00
_cell.angle_gamma   90.00
#
_symmetry.space_group_name_H-M   'P 1'
#
loop_
_entity.id
_entity.type
_entity.pdbx_description
1 polymer ?
#
loop_
_entity_poly.entity_id
_entity_poly.type
_entity_poly.pdbx_seq_one_letter_code
_entity_poly.pdbx_strand_id
1 'polypeptide(L)'
;MVRHGPGAIMLHAGTGIVSQGKRAGPLRLGSLLGAQRLYPSSAVGDMFTGASLAYGLPNVGTSLDAWFEMDYIVLWSFNPSTTRIPDAHYLWEARWRGARIVVVSPDYNPSAIHADLWIPIAPGTDSSLAMSLVNVVLAEGLVDEDFVREQTDLPFLVREDDGRLLRLADLREGGRDDVFYAWDEAKGKAQPMPGTRGHFRKTLRLGALRPALSGRWEVQGADGRPIAVTTVFDRIRAEAAKFSPEATHAHTGVHPDVVRRLAREFAAARDPGITVGFSLHKYAWGILACWAQALWCALTGHEVVDTEHQWSLGGIGPLSSPKPARFGSGFYGEWMAG
;
A
#
# COMPACT_ATOMS: atom_id res chain seq x y z
N MET A 1 38.53 18.05 5.39
CA MET A 1 37.75 19.30 5.49
C MET A 1 38.45 20.50 4.87
N VAL A 2 39.65 20.91 5.30
CA VAL A 2 40.26 22.19 4.85
C VAL A 2 40.50 22.27 3.33
N ARG A 3 40.93 21.18 2.68
CA ARG A 3 41.23 21.17 1.23
C ARG A 3 40.03 20.88 0.32
N HIS A 4 39.03 20.12 0.80
CA HIS A 4 37.96 19.54 -0.04
C HIS A 4 36.54 19.71 0.54
N GLY A 5 36.38 20.46 1.63
CA GLY A 5 35.11 20.63 2.32
C GLY A 5 34.65 19.39 3.13
N PRO A 6 33.51 19.50 3.83
CA PRO A 6 32.91 18.41 4.60
C PRO A 6 32.14 17.40 3.72
N GLY A 7 31.68 17.81 2.54
CA GLY A 7 30.98 16.93 1.58
C GLY A 7 31.83 15.79 1.01
N ALA A 8 33.16 15.88 1.13
CA ALA A 8 34.09 14.80 0.76
C ALA A 8 34.21 13.69 1.82
N ILE A 9 33.52 13.82 2.96
CA ILE A 9 33.51 12.83 4.03
C ILE A 9 32.17 12.10 3.99
N MET A 10 32.23 10.77 3.98
CA MET A 10 31.06 9.90 4.10
C MET A 10 31.18 9.08 5.39
N LEU A 11 30.09 9.02 6.16
CA LEU A 11 29.98 8.14 7.33
C LEU A 11 28.83 7.17 7.14
N HIS A 12 29.12 5.88 7.33
CA HIS A 12 28.18 4.78 7.25
C HIS A 12 28.18 4.02 8.58
N ALA A 13 26.99 3.90 9.20
CA ALA A 13 26.80 3.25 10.50
C ALA A 13 25.99 1.95 10.41
N GLY A 14 25.81 1.41 9.20
CA GLY A 14 24.87 0.31 8.94
C GLY A 14 23.42 0.70 9.23
N THR A 15 22.56 -0.30 9.38
CA THR A 15 21.15 -0.10 9.79
C THR A 15 21.06 0.33 11.26
N GLY A 16 22.00 -0.13 12.10
CA GLY A 16 22.11 0.25 13.50
C GLY A 16 20.94 -0.17 14.39
N ILE A 17 20.10 -1.11 13.91
CA ILE A 17 18.89 -1.59 14.59
C ILE A 17 19.22 -2.34 15.89
N VAL A 18 20.35 -3.06 15.91
CA VAL A 18 20.76 -3.90 17.06
C VAL A 18 21.26 -3.08 18.25
N SER A 19 21.75 -1.85 18.03
CA SER A 19 22.21 -0.99 19.12
C SER A 19 22.16 0.48 18.72
N GLN A 20 21.18 1.20 19.30
CA GLN A 20 21.02 2.63 19.05
C GLN A 20 22.24 3.43 19.50
N GLY A 21 22.92 3.02 20.58
CA GLY A 21 24.16 3.66 21.03
C GLY A 21 25.30 3.55 20.00
N LYS A 22 25.52 2.35 19.44
CA LYS A 22 26.53 2.13 18.39
C LYS A 22 26.20 2.90 17.11
N ARG A 23 24.92 3.08 16.79
CA ARG A 23 24.46 3.88 15.65
C ARG A 23 24.63 5.38 15.89
N ALA A 24 24.28 5.86 17.09
CA ALA A 24 24.22 7.28 17.40
C ALA A 24 25.60 7.94 17.37
N GLY A 25 26.65 7.26 17.85
CA GLY A 25 28.01 7.80 17.88
C GLY A 25 28.53 8.26 16.50
N PRO A 26 28.65 7.36 15.52
CA PRO A 26 29.10 7.70 14.17
C PRO A 26 28.18 8.70 13.45
N LEU A 27 26.85 8.59 13.62
CA LEU A 27 25.90 9.53 12.99
C LEU A 27 25.99 10.94 13.61
N ARG A 28 26.20 11.04 14.93
CA ARG A 28 26.43 12.31 15.63
C ARG A 28 27.75 12.93 15.19
N LEU A 29 28.82 12.15 15.12
CA LEU A 29 30.10 12.61 14.58
C LEU A 29 29.93 13.14 13.16
N GLY A 30 29.21 12.43 12.29
CA GLY A 30 28.96 12.90 10.93
C GLY A 30 28.17 14.20 10.87
N SER A 31 27.21 14.40 11.78
CA SER A 31 26.47 15.66 11.88
C SER A 31 27.38 16.81 12.32
N LEU A 32 28.31 16.58 13.26
CA LEU A 32 29.28 17.57 13.72
C LEU A 32 30.31 17.94 12.64
N LEU A 33 30.69 16.99 11.79
CA LEU A 33 31.65 17.19 10.70
C LEU A 33 31.01 17.75 9.43
N GLY A 34 29.67 17.80 9.33
CA GLY A 34 28.96 18.10 8.09
C GLY A 34 29.12 17.01 7.01
N ALA A 35 29.42 15.78 7.43
CA ALA A 35 29.67 14.65 6.54
C ALA A 35 28.37 14.17 5.85
N GLN A 36 28.53 13.59 4.66
CA GLN A 36 27.47 12.86 3.98
C GLN A 36 27.11 11.59 4.77
N ARG A 37 25.81 11.33 4.91
CA ARG A 37 25.27 10.16 5.62
C ARG A 37 24.36 9.39 4.68
N LEU A 38 24.70 8.13 4.44
CA LEU A 38 23.88 7.25 3.62
C LEU A 38 22.64 6.82 4.40
N TYR A 39 21.47 6.86 3.75
CA TYR A 39 20.29 6.22 4.29
C TYR A 39 20.41 4.70 4.12
N PRO A 40 20.46 3.91 5.22
CA PRO A 40 20.87 2.52 5.12
C PRO A 40 19.81 1.63 4.45
N SER A 41 18.51 1.89 4.62
CA SER A 41 17.47 1.02 4.06
C SER A 41 17.39 1.09 2.53
N SER A 42 17.73 2.23 1.91
CA SER A 42 17.85 2.31 0.44
C SER A 42 19.06 1.53 -0.06
N ALA A 43 20.15 1.48 0.72
CA ALA A 43 21.36 0.77 0.32
C ALA A 43 21.18 -0.76 0.31
N VAL A 44 20.34 -1.30 1.21
CA VAL A 44 20.06 -2.74 1.30
C VAL A 44 18.79 -3.17 0.51
N GLY A 45 18.00 -2.20 0.04
CA GLY A 45 16.75 -2.48 -0.66
C GLY A 45 15.61 -2.92 0.28
N ASP A 46 15.58 -2.38 1.50
CA ASP A 46 14.53 -2.60 2.50
C ASP A 46 13.65 -1.34 2.60
N MET A 47 13.20 -0.87 1.45
CA MET A 47 12.35 0.31 1.31
C MET A 47 10.94 -0.08 0.91
N PHE A 48 9.93 0.46 1.59
CA PHE A 48 8.52 0.17 1.32
C PHE A 48 7.94 1.01 0.17
N THR A 49 8.71 1.23 -0.89
CA THR A 49 8.46 2.33 -1.85
C THR A 49 7.05 2.34 -2.44
N GLY A 50 6.47 1.19 -2.78
CA GLY A 50 5.12 1.14 -3.36
C GLY A 50 4.02 1.46 -2.36
N ALA A 51 4.09 0.90 -1.15
CA ALA A 51 3.17 1.25 -0.06
C ALA A 51 3.34 2.72 0.35
N SER A 52 4.58 3.23 0.39
CA SER A 52 4.83 4.64 0.68
C SER A 52 4.28 5.59 -0.37
N LEU A 53 4.26 5.18 -1.64
CA LEU A 53 3.58 5.94 -2.69
C LEU A 53 2.06 5.89 -2.54
N ALA A 54 1.50 4.73 -2.20
CA ALA A 54 0.06 4.55 -2.02
C ALA A 54 -0.48 5.36 -0.84
N TYR A 55 0.15 5.23 0.33
CA TYR A 55 -0.37 5.79 1.59
C TYR A 55 0.24 7.14 1.97
N GLY A 56 1.31 7.57 1.30
CA GLY A 56 2.07 8.75 1.72
C GLY A 56 2.81 8.57 3.05
N LEU A 57 2.96 7.33 3.54
CA LEU A 57 3.62 7.00 4.80
C LEU A 57 4.95 6.26 4.54
N PRO A 58 6.06 6.69 5.17
CA PRO A 58 7.38 6.08 4.91
C PRO A 58 7.51 4.65 5.45
N ASN A 59 6.69 4.25 6.44
CA ASN A 59 6.67 2.90 7.00
C ASN A 59 5.22 2.48 7.27
N VAL A 60 4.88 1.29 6.80
CA VAL A 60 3.59 0.60 6.99
C VAL A 60 3.91 -0.87 7.25
N GLY A 61 3.19 -1.54 8.14
CA GLY A 61 3.29 -3.00 8.41
C GLY A 61 2.41 -3.32 9.60
N THR A 62 2.62 -4.33 10.47
CA THR A 62 1.94 -4.51 11.79
C THR A 62 2.86 -5.22 12.76
N SER A 63 2.53 -5.27 14.06
CA SER A 63 3.18 -6.22 14.95
C SER A 63 2.81 -7.64 14.50
N LEU A 64 3.77 -8.58 14.57
CA LEU A 64 3.62 -9.88 13.91
C LEU A 64 2.64 -10.83 14.62
N ASP A 65 2.22 -10.48 15.83
CA ASP A 65 1.09 -11.10 16.53
C ASP A 65 -0.25 -10.87 15.81
N ALA A 66 -0.38 -9.82 14.98
CA ALA A 66 -1.56 -9.65 14.14
C ALA A 66 -1.78 -10.83 13.17
N TRP A 67 -0.72 -11.56 12.77
CA TRP A 67 -0.88 -12.80 12.01
C TRP A 67 -1.73 -13.82 12.75
N PHE A 68 -1.67 -13.84 14.09
CA PHE A 68 -2.49 -14.73 14.89
C PHE A 68 -3.98 -14.40 14.83
N GLU A 69 -4.37 -13.15 14.53
CA GLU A 69 -5.76 -12.67 14.48
C GLU A 69 -6.40 -12.82 13.08
N MET A 70 -5.59 -12.68 12.03
CA MET A 70 -6.01 -12.81 10.62
C MET A 70 -6.63 -14.16 10.29
N ASP A 71 -7.58 -14.21 9.35
CA ASP A 71 -8.19 -15.45 8.86
C ASP A 71 -7.70 -15.87 7.46
N TYR A 72 -7.05 -14.95 6.73
CA TYR A 72 -6.48 -15.24 5.41
C TYR A 72 -5.16 -14.47 5.18
N ILE A 73 -4.04 -15.19 5.19
CA ILE A 73 -2.70 -14.61 5.20
C ILE A 73 -1.98 -14.91 3.89
N VAL A 74 -1.62 -13.86 3.15
CA VAL A 74 -0.83 -13.96 1.93
C VAL A 74 0.61 -13.54 2.22
N LEU A 75 1.52 -14.52 2.23
CA LEU A 75 2.96 -14.31 2.31
C LEU A 75 3.50 -14.13 0.88
N TRP A 76 3.83 -12.90 0.50
CA TRP A 76 4.25 -12.58 -0.86
C TRP A 76 5.73 -12.20 -0.90
N SER A 77 6.54 -12.98 -1.62
CA SER A 77 8.00 -12.80 -1.67
C SER A 77 8.65 -12.86 -0.28
N PHE A 78 8.05 -13.64 0.63
CA PHE A 78 8.41 -13.68 2.05
C PHE A 78 8.58 -15.12 2.56
N ASN A 79 9.58 -15.33 3.41
CA ASN A 79 9.92 -16.64 3.97
C ASN A 79 10.16 -16.53 5.49
N PRO A 80 9.09 -16.38 6.29
CA PRO A 80 9.20 -16.19 7.75
C PRO A 80 9.85 -17.37 8.47
N SER A 81 9.73 -18.60 7.95
CA SER A 81 10.38 -19.79 8.54
C SER A 81 11.89 -19.66 8.63
N THR A 82 12.51 -18.87 7.75
CA THR A 82 13.97 -18.61 7.75
C THR A 82 14.30 -17.20 8.21
N THR A 83 13.48 -16.21 7.86
CA THR A 83 13.80 -14.78 8.05
C THR A 83 13.12 -14.15 9.26
N ARG A 84 12.16 -14.85 9.89
CA ARG A 84 11.42 -14.46 11.09
C ARG A 84 11.23 -15.65 12.02
N ILE A 85 12.29 -16.42 12.25
CA ILE A 85 12.29 -17.58 13.15
C ILE A 85 11.57 -17.31 14.49
N PRO A 86 11.81 -16.19 15.20
CA PRO A 86 11.15 -15.96 16.48
C PRO A 86 9.66 -15.63 16.39
N ASP A 87 9.17 -15.17 15.23
CA ASP A 87 7.79 -14.69 15.05
C ASP A 87 6.93 -15.68 14.21
N ALA A 88 7.57 -16.64 13.54
CA ALA A 88 6.89 -17.55 12.61
C ALA A 88 5.82 -18.42 13.31
N HIS A 89 5.91 -18.61 14.63
CA HIS A 89 4.92 -19.37 15.38
C HIS A 89 3.51 -18.78 15.26
N TYR A 90 3.35 -17.45 15.20
CA TYR A 90 2.03 -16.81 15.05
C TYR A 90 1.31 -17.25 13.77
N LEU A 91 2.03 -17.45 12.67
CA LEU A 91 1.44 -17.95 11.41
C LEU A 91 0.91 -19.37 11.59
N TRP A 92 1.70 -20.24 12.21
CA TRP A 92 1.35 -21.65 12.35
C TRP A 92 0.22 -21.85 13.38
N GLU A 93 0.23 -21.03 14.43
CA GLU A 93 -0.85 -20.93 15.40
C GLU A 93 -2.14 -20.39 14.78
N ALA A 94 -2.06 -19.37 13.92
CA ALA A 94 -3.20 -18.87 13.15
C ALA A 94 -3.78 -19.98 12.26
N ARG A 95 -2.92 -20.74 11.59
CA ARG A 95 -3.34 -21.88 10.76
C ARG A 95 -4.05 -22.96 11.59
N TRP A 96 -3.56 -23.29 12.78
CA TRP A 96 -4.25 -24.20 13.69
C TRP A 96 -5.59 -23.65 14.20
N ARG A 97 -5.73 -22.33 14.33
CA ARG A 97 -7.01 -21.66 14.62
C ARG A 97 -7.98 -21.68 13.43
N GLY A 98 -7.52 -22.05 12.24
CA GLY A 98 -8.31 -22.15 11.01
C GLY A 98 -8.05 -21.04 10.00
N ALA A 99 -7.06 -20.17 10.23
CA ALA A 99 -6.63 -19.21 9.23
C ALA A 99 -6.01 -19.94 8.03
N ARG A 100 -6.16 -19.36 6.85
CA ARG A 100 -5.59 -19.89 5.62
C ARG A 100 -4.30 -19.19 5.25
N ILE A 101 -3.27 -19.94 4.88
CA ILE A 101 -1.97 -19.38 4.49
C ILE A 101 -1.73 -19.63 3.00
N VAL A 102 -1.46 -18.56 2.27
CA VAL A 102 -1.04 -18.58 0.87
C VAL A 102 0.40 -18.08 0.78
N VAL A 103 1.26 -18.81 0.09
CA VAL A 103 2.63 -18.38 -0.19
C VAL A 103 2.79 -18.13 -1.68
N VAL A 104 3.13 -16.89 -2.04
CA VAL A 104 3.49 -16.48 -3.41
C VAL A 104 5.01 -16.34 -3.47
N SER A 105 5.66 -17.34 -4.07
CA SER A 105 7.12 -17.40 -4.21
C SER A 105 7.48 -18.25 -5.43
N PRO A 106 8.50 -17.89 -6.23
CA PRO A 106 8.94 -18.73 -7.36
C PRO A 106 9.40 -20.13 -6.94
N ASP A 107 10.05 -20.23 -5.79
CA ASP A 107 10.57 -21.47 -5.22
C ASP A 107 9.64 -22.02 -4.11
N TYR A 108 9.66 -23.34 -3.94
CA TYR A 108 8.97 -24.01 -2.83
C TYR A 108 9.80 -23.85 -1.55
N ASN A 109 9.76 -22.64 -0.98
CA ASN A 109 10.60 -22.24 0.14
C ASN A 109 10.17 -22.90 1.48
N PRO A 110 10.97 -22.79 2.56
CA PRO A 110 10.65 -23.38 3.86
C PRO A 110 9.31 -22.96 4.48
N SER A 111 8.76 -21.79 4.13
CA SER A 111 7.41 -21.39 4.56
C SER A 111 6.30 -22.00 3.71
N ALA A 112 6.56 -22.27 2.43
CA ALA A 112 5.61 -22.92 1.53
C ALA A 112 5.24 -24.36 1.96
N ILE A 113 6.14 -25.03 2.69
CA ILE A 113 5.90 -26.38 3.27
C ILE A 113 4.67 -26.39 4.19
N HIS A 114 4.38 -25.27 4.85
CA HIS A 114 3.31 -25.14 5.84
C HIS A 114 2.08 -24.40 5.29
N ALA A 115 2.10 -23.95 4.03
CA ALA A 115 1.02 -23.19 3.42
C ALA A 115 -0.11 -24.10 2.91
N ASP A 116 -1.33 -23.57 2.86
CA ASP A 116 -2.49 -24.25 2.27
C ASP A 116 -2.50 -24.12 0.75
N LEU A 117 -1.85 -23.08 0.22
CA LEU A 117 -1.65 -22.87 -1.21
C LEU A 117 -0.27 -22.25 -1.45
N TRP A 118 0.52 -22.88 -2.31
CA TRP A 118 1.72 -22.29 -2.87
C TRP A 118 1.46 -21.88 -4.32
N ILE A 119 1.84 -20.65 -4.66
CA ILE A 119 1.71 -20.06 -5.99
C ILE A 119 3.13 -19.86 -6.56
N PRO A 120 3.58 -20.73 -7.49
CA PRO A 120 4.91 -20.66 -8.11
C PRO A 120 4.97 -19.58 -9.19
N ILE A 121 5.01 -18.32 -8.77
CA ILE A 121 5.09 -17.19 -9.70
C ILE A 121 6.45 -17.13 -10.42
N ALA A 122 6.46 -16.78 -11.70
CA ALA A 122 7.69 -16.46 -12.43
C ALA A 122 8.40 -15.24 -11.78
N PRO A 123 9.73 -15.30 -11.53
CA PRO A 123 10.46 -14.22 -10.86
C PRO A 123 10.28 -12.85 -11.54
N GLY A 124 9.92 -11.83 -10.76
CA GLY A 124 9.82 -10.45 -11.22
C GLY A 124 8.54 -10.10 -11.98
N THR A 125 7.54 -11.00 -11.98
CA THR A 125 6.26 -10.81 -12.68
C THR A 125 5.11 -10.44 -11.74
N ASP A 126 5.44 -10.13 -10.48
CA ASP A 126 4.50 -9.85 -9.38
C ASP A 126 3.52 -8.71 -9.68
N SER A 127 3.95 -7.67 -10.41
CA SER A 127 3.07 -6.56 -10.81
C SER A 127 1.95 -7.03 -11.74
N SER A 128 2.23 -7.98 -12.63
CA SER A 128 1.22 -8.56 -13.52
C SER A 128 0.24 -9.43 -12.75
N LEU A 129 0.72 -10.23 -11.78
CA LEU A 129 -0.15 -11.01 -10.91
C LEU A 129 -1.05 -10.09 -10.06
N ALA A 130 -0.48 -9.06 -9.43
CA ALA A 130 -1.24 -8.10 -8.61
C ALA A 130 -2.31 -7.36 -9.43
N MET A 131 -1.97 -6.87 -10.64
CA MET A 131 -2.96 -6.26 -11.53
C MET A 131 -4.01 -7.26 -12.04
N SER A 132 -3.67 -8.55 -12.12
CA SER A 132 -4.64 -9.59 -12.45
C SER A 132 -5.63 -9.89 -11.32
N LEU A 133 -5.19 -9.78 -10.06
CA LEU A 133 -6.09 -9.84 -8.90
C LEU A 133 -7.03 -8.63 -8.90
N VAL A 134 -6.50 -7.42 -9.15
CA VAL A 134 -7.30 -6.20 -9.33
C VAL A 134 -8.33 -6.36 -10.47
N ASN A 135 -7.92 -6.95 -11.61
CA ASN A 135 -8.82 -7.23 -12.71
C ASN A 135 -10.01 -8.10 -12.28
N VAL A 136 -9.76 -9.20 -11.55
CA VAL A 136 -10.82 -10.09 -11.09
C VAL A 136 -11.76 -9.37 -10.11
N VAL A 137 -11.20 -8.63 -9.14
CA VAL A 137 -12.01 -7.86 -8.16
C VAL A 137 -12.96 -6.88 -8.87
N LEU A 138 -12.45 -6.14 -9.86
CA LEU A 138 -13.26 -5.18 -10.63
C LEU A 138 -14.26 -5.88 -11.57
N ALA A 139 -13.86 -6.96 -12.24
CA ALA A 139 -14.70 -7.65 -13.21
C ALA A 139 -15.85 -8.44 -12.56
N GLU A 140 -15.64 -8.94 -11.35
CA GLU A 140 -16.63 -9.72 -10.60
C GLU A 140 -17.44 -8.86 -9.59
N GLY A 141 -17.16 -7.56 -9.51
CA GLY A 141 -17.89 -6.65 -8.61
C GLY A 141 -17.62 -6.92 -7.14
N LEU A 142 -16.40 -7.32 -6.79
CA LEU A 142 -15.97 -7.62 -5.41
C LEU A 142 -15.47 -6.38 -4.66
N VAL A 143 -15.88 -5.19 -5.11
CA VAL A 143 -15.38 -3.91 -4.61
C VAL A 143 -16.18 -3.49 -3.37
N ASP A 144 -15.49 -3.10 -2.30
CA ASP A 144 -16.09 -2.32 -1.22
C ASP A 144 -16.22 -0.86 -1.68
N GLU A 145 -17.36 -0.54 -2.28
CA GLU A 145 -17.60 0.79 -2.83
C GLU A 145 -17.59 1.89 -1.77
N ASP A 146 -18.06 1.61 -0.55
CA ASP A 146 -18.13 2.60 0.53
C ASP A 146 -16.72 2.96 0.99
N PHE A 147 -15.87 1.95 1.22
CA PHE A 147 -14.46 2.15 1.52
C PHE A 147 -13.76 2.93 0.41
N VAL A 148 -13.93 2.49 -0.84
CA VAL A 148 -13.28 3.11 -2.00
C VAL A 148 -13.67 4.57 -2.17
N ARG A 149 -14.94 4.92 -2.00
CA ARG A 149 -15.42 6.31 -2.12
C ARG A 149 -14.83 7.24 -1.06
N GLU A 150 -14.57 6.74 0.15
CA GLU A 150 -14.13 7.56 1.28
C GLU A 150 -12.61 7.61 1.45
N GLN A 151 -11.93 6.46 1.30
CA GLN A 151 -10.53 6.31 1.71
C GLN A 151 -9.52 6.47 0.57
N THR A 152 -9.98 6.49 -0.68
CA THR A 152 -9.09 6.48 -1.85
C THR A 152 -9.29 7.70 -2.75
N ASP A 153 -8.37 7.88 -3.70
CA ASP A 153 -8.50 8.86 -4.79
C ASP A 153 -9.23 8.32 -6.02
N LEU A 154 -9.69 7.05 -6.00
CA LEU A 154 -10.45 6.42 -7.07
C LEU A 154 -11.71 7.22 -7.51
N PRO A 155 -12.47 7.91 -6.65
CA PRO A 155 -13.58 8.76 -7.10
C PRO A 155 -13.15 10.12 -7.69
N PHE A 156 -11.85 10.47 -7.67
CA PHE A 156 -11.42 11.78 -8.16
C PHE A 156 -11.58 11.86 -9.68
N LEU A 157 -11.87 13.07 -10.16
CA LEU A 157 -12.04 13.36 -11.57
C LEU A 157 -10.68 13.53 -12.24
N VAL A 158 -10.54 12.91 -13.40
CA VAL A 158 -9.41 12.98 -14.32
C VAL A 158 -9.89 13.67 -15.59
N ARG A 159 -9.13 14.65 -16.08
CA ARG A 159 -9.39 15.30 -17.36
C ARG A 159 -9.02 14.37 -18.51
N GLU A 160 -9.90 14.24 -19.50
CA GLU A 160 -9.66 13.35 -20.64
C GLU A 160 -8.65 13.93 -21.65
N ASP A 161 -8.42 15.25 -21.64
CA ASP A 161 -7.53 15.94 -22.58
C ASP A 161 -6.04 15.76 -22.25
N ASP A 162 -5.66 15.77 -20.96
CA ASP A 162 -4.25 15.66 -20.52
C ASP A 162 -3.97 14.53 -19.52
N GLY A 163 -5.01 13.83 -19.05
CA GLY A 163 -4.91 12.73 -18.10
C GLY A 163 -4.54 13.15 -16.67
N ARG A 164 -4.57 14.44 -16.34
CA ARG A 164 -4.32 14.95 -14.99
C ARG A 164 -5.59 14.95 -14.17
N LEU A 165 -5.44 14.88 -12.85
CA LEU A 165 -6.55 15.13 -11.93
C LEU A 165 -7.10 16.54 -12.14
N LEU A 166 -8.43 16.67 -12.12
CA LEU A 166 -9.12 17.96 -12.15
C LEU A 166 -8.85 18.73 -10.87
N ARG A 167 -8.36 19.96 -11.01
CA ARG A 167 -7.96 20.84 -9.88
C ARG A 167 -8.86 22.06 -9.78
N LEU A 168 -8.87 22.68 -8.61
CA LEU A 168 -9.51 23.98 -8.42
C LEU A 168 -8.92 25.05 -9.34
N ALA A 169 -7.61 25.00 -9.63
CA ALA A 169 -6.94 25.88 -10.59
C ALA A 169 -7.50 25.76 -12.02
N ASP A 170 -8.04 24.60 -12.41
CA ASP A 170 -8.64 24.41 -13.74
C ASP A 170 -10.04 25.05 -13.83
N LEU A 171 -10.74 25.19 -12.71
CA LEU A 171 -12.13 25.65 -12.65
C LEU A 171 -12.26 27.13 -12.25
N ARG A 172 -11.23 27.71 -11.61
CA ARG A 172 -11.24 29.09 -11.13
C ARG A 172 -9.87 29.74 -11.25
N GLU A 173 -9.84 30.98 -11.74
CA GLU A 173 -8.63 31.80 -11.74
C GLU A 173 -8.12 32.01 -10.30
N GLY A 174 -6.81 31.82 -10.09
CA GLY A 174 -6.19 31.85 -8.76
C GLY A 174 -6.53 30.64 -7.86
N GLY A 175 -7.17 29.60 -8.43
CA GLY A 175 -7.46 28.36 -7.72
C GLY A 175 -6.19 27.60 -7.32
N ARG A 176 -6.28 26.81 -6.24
CA ARG A 176 -5.15 25.99 -5.76
C ARG A 176 -4.99 24.70 -6.58
N ASP A 177 -3.75 24.27 -6.78
CA ASP A 177 -3.42 23.02 -7.49
C ASP A 177 -3.66 21.75 -6.67
N ASP A 178 -3.82 21.87 -5.35
CA ASP A 178 -3.91 20.77 -4.41
C ASP A 178 -5.33 20.57 -3.82
N VAL A 179 -6.34 21.07 -4.54
CA VAL A 179 -7.77 20.79 -4.31
C VAL A 179 -8.32 20.04 -5.51
N PHE A 180 -8.72 18.79 -5.29
CA PHE A 180 -9.25 17.89 -6.31
C PHE A 180 -10.76 17.74 -6.18
N TYR A 181 -11.40 17.18 -7.21
CA TYR A 181 -12.86 17.10 -7.32
C TYR A 181 -13.32 15.66 -7.56
N ALA A 182 -14.51 15.35 -7.09
CA ALA A 182 -15.29 14.18 -7.51
C ALA A 182 -16.66 14.64 -8.04
N TRP A 183 -17.33 13.80 -8.83
CA TRP A 183 -18.71 14.07 -9.22
C TRP A 183 -19.65 13.68 -8.07
N ASP A 184 -20.47 14.61 -7.57
CA ASP A 184 -21.44 14.35 -6.50
C ASP A 184 -22.77 13.90 -7.12
N GLU A 185 -23.09 12.62 -7.02
CA GLU A 185 -24.31 12.02 -7.59
C GLU A 185 -25.58 12.69 -7.04
N ALA A 186 -25.57 13.06 -5.76
CA ALA A 186 -26.72 13.68 -5.10
C ALA A 186 -27.00 15.10 -5.62
N LYS A 187 -25.97 15.81 -6.13
CA LYS A 187 -26.09 17.19 -6.62
C LYS A 187 -26.00 17.31 -8.14
N GLY A 188 -25.59 16.24 -8.84
CA GLY A 188 -25.37 16.25 -10.29
C GLY A 188 -24.29 17.25 -10.72
N LYS A 189 -23.22 17.44 -9.93
CA LYS A 189 -22.12 18.34 -10.28
C LYS A 189 -20.82 17.98 -9.58
N ALA A 190 -19.70 18.45 -10.12
CA ALA A 190 -18.40 18.35 -9.47
C ALA A 190 -18.39 19.08 -8.11
N GLN A 191 -17.83 18.43 -7.10
CA GLN A 191 -17.63 18.98 -5.76
C GLN A 191 -16.18 18.75 -5.30
N PRO A 192 -15.58 19.71 -4.58
CA PRO A 192 -14.23 19.56 -4.08
C PRO A 192 -14.17 18.46 -3.01
N MET A 193 -13.15 17.61 -3.09
CA MET A 193 -12.94 16.50 -2.16
C MET A 193 -12.30 17.02 -0.86
N PRO A 194 -12.85 16.67 0.32
CA PRO A 194 -12.24 17.01 1.59
C PRO A 194 -10.97 16.16 1.82
N GLY A 195 -10.10 16.60 2.74
CA GLY A 195 -8.87 15.87 3.09
C GLY A 195 -7.67 16.17 2.17
N THR A 196 -7.88 16.70 0.96
CA THR A 196 -6.75 17.09 0.10
C THR A 196 -5.92 18.22 0.72
N ARG A 197 -4.65 18.32 0.33
CA ARG A 197 -3.68 19.26 0.93
C ARG A 197 -4.12 20.72 0.84
N GLY A 198 -4.82 21.10 -0.21
CA GLY A 198 -5.32 22.47 -0.41
C GLY A 198 -6.69 22.74 0.20
N HIS A 199 -7.47 21.69 0.50
CA HIS A 199 -8.85 21.84 0.94
C HIS A 199 -8.93 22.28 2.42
N PHE A 200 -9.89 23.12 2.77
CA PHE A 200 -10.02 23.66 4.13
C PHE A 200 -10.46 22.61 5.15
N ARG A 201 -11.33 21.66 4.77
CA ARG A 201 -11.68 20.50 5.59
C ARG A 201 -10.57 19.45 5.51
N LYS A 202 -9.91 19.17 6.64
CA LYS A 202 -8.84 18.16 6.80
C LYS A 202 -9.38 16.85 7.34
N THR A 203 -10.31 16.25 6.61
CA THR A 203 -10.95 14.99 6.98
C THR A 203 -11.36 14.25 5.71
N LEU A 204 -11.28 12.93 5.73
CA LEU A 204 -11.80 12.08 4.65
C LEU A 204 -13.32 11.89 4.75
N ARG A 205 -13.93 12.20 5.90
CA ARG A 205 -15.37 12.04 6.13
C ARG A 205 -16.21 12.79 5.09
N LEU A 206 -16.90 12.02 4.25
CA LEU A 206 -17.70 12.52 3.13
C LEU A 206 -18.93 13.32 3.58
N GLY A 207 -19.57 12.90 4.68
CA GLY A 207 -20.82 13.51 5.16
C GLY A 207 -21.95 13.34 4.14
N ALA A 208 -22.49 14.45 3.64
CA ALA A 208 -23.55 14.44 2.62
C ALA A 208 -23.03 14.23 1.18
N LEU A 209 -21.71 14.27 0.96
CA LEU A 209 -21.12 14.06 -0.35
C LEU A 209 -21.35 12.60 -0.80
N ARG A 210 -21.72 12.40 -2.07
CA ARG A 210 -21.84 11.07 -2.69
C ARG A 210 -20.98 11.01 -3.95
N PRO A 211 -19.66 10.75 -3.81
CA PRO A 211 -18.76 10.66 -4.96
C PRO A 211 -19.14 9.50 -5.87
N ALA A 212 -19.31 9.77 -7.16
CA ALA A 212 -19.51 8.74 -8.18
C ALA A 212 -18.20 7.97 -8.42
N LEU A 213 -18.28 6.65 -8.53
CA LEU A 213 -17.12 5.82 -8.90
C LEU A 213 -16.95 5.70 -10.40
N SER A 214 -18.02 5.74 -11.19
CA SER A 214 -17.93 5.55 -12.64
C SER A 214 -18.80 6.56 -13.37
N GLY A 215 -18.32 7.03 -14.51
CA GLY A 215 -19.05 7.94 -15.37
C GLY A 215 -18.15 8.91 -16.14
N ARG A 216 -18.80 9.66 -17.02
CA ARG A 216 -18.18 10.73 -17.80
C ARG A 216 -19.09 11.95 -17.78
N TRP A 217 -18.46 13.11 -17.60
CA TRP A 217 -19.16 14.39 -17.51
C TRP A 217 -18.34 15.49 -18.17
N GLU A 218 -18.97 16.65 -18.32
CA GLU A 218 -18.29 17.88 -18.71
C GLU A 218 -18.37 18.87 -17.56
N VAL A 219 -17.24 19.54 -17.28
CA VAL A 219 -17.15 20.61 -16.29
C VAL A 219 -16.69 21.90 -16.97
N GLN A 220 -17.17 23.03 -16.51
CA GLN A 220 -16.83 24.34 -17.05
C GLN A 220 -15.46 24.77 -16.54
N GLY A 221 -14.47 24.92 -17.42
CA GLY A 221 -13.14 25.44 -17.11
C GLY A 221 -13.14 26.94 -16.83
N ALA A 222 -12.09 27.42 -16.16
CA ALA A 222 -11.89 28.83 -15.81
C ALA A 222 -11.85 29.75 -17.04
N ASP A 223 -11.42 29.22 -18.19
CA ASP A 223 -11.34 29.91 -19.48
C ASP A 223 -12.66 29.91 -20.27
N GLY A 224 -13.74 29.37 -19.69
CA GLY A 224 -15.03 29.27 -20.36
C GLY A 224 -15.15 28.10 -21.34
N ARG A 225 -14.16 27.19 -21.41
CA ARG A 225 -14.24 25.98 -22.23
C ARG A 225 -14.71 24.76 -21.42
N PRO A 226 -15.49 23.84 -22.00
CA PRO A 226 -15.84 22.58 -21.34
C PRO A 226 -14.60 21.67 -21.26
N ILE A 227 -14.46 20.97 -20.14
CA ILE A 227 -13.43 19.96 -19.89
C ILE A 227 -14.14 18.63 -19.69
N ALA A 228 -13.89 17.67 -20.59
CA ALA A 228 -14.38 16.31 -20.44
C ALA A 228 -13.61 15.61 -19.31
N VAL A 229 -14.34 14.95 -18.42
CA VAL A 229 -13.78 14.29 -17.24
C VAL A 229 -14.36 12.89 -17.04
N THR A 230 -13.54 12.00 -16.48
CA THR A 230 -13.92 10.66 -16.01
C THR A 230 -13.33 10.44 -14.61
N THR A 231 -13.53 9.28 -13.98
CA THR A 231 -12.97 8.98 -12.65
C THR A 231 -11.64 8.26 -12.73
N VAL A 232 -10.81 8.37 -11.68
CA VAL A 232 -9.61 7.52 -11.53
C VAL A 232 -10.00 6.04 -11.53
N PHE A 233 -11.12 5.67 -10.89
CA PHE A 233 -11.65 4.30 -10.90
C PHE A 233 -11.90 3.77 -12.32
N ASP A 234 -12.49 4.57 -13.22
CA ASP A 234 -12.68 4.18 -14.62
C ASP A 234 -11.36 4.02 -15.36
N ARG A 235 -10.36 4.86 -15.07
CA ARG A 235 -9.00 4.73 -15.62
C ARG A 235 -8.33 3.45 -15.14
N ILE A 236 -8.44 3.13 -13.86
CA ILE A 236 -7.90 1.90 -13.26
C ILE A 236 -8.61 0.67 -13.82
N ARG A 237 -9.93 0.71 -13.97
CA ARG A 237 -10.70 -0.38 -14.60
C ARG A 237 -10.25 -0.64 -16.03
N ALA A 238 -10.05 0.42 -16.83
CA ALA A 238 -9.54 0.29 -18.18
C ALA A 238 -8.09 -0.25 -18.23
N GLU A 239 -7.25 0.13 -17.27
CA GLU A 239 -5.87 -0.38 -17.17
C GLU A 239 -5.86 -1.85 -16.75
N ALA A 240 -6.58 -2.20 -15.68
CA ALA A 240 -6.69 -3.56 -15.16
C ALA A 240 -7.30 -4.53 -16.17
N ALA A 241 -8.18 -4.07 -17.08
CA ALA A 241 -8.73 -4.89 -18.16
C ALA A 241 -7.66 -5.56 -19.04
N LYS A 242 -6.46 -4.96 -19.15
CA LYS A 242 -5.32 -5.52 -19.90
C LYS A 242 -4.66 -6.72 -19.21
N PHE A 243 -4.96 -6.95 -17.94
CA PHE A 243 -4.34 -7.95 -17.08
C PHE A 243 -5.31 -9.06 -16.68
N SER A 244 -6.18 -9.52 -17.59
CA SER A 244 -7.02 -10.68 -17.28
C SER A 244 -6.19 -11.89 -16.84
N PRO A 245 -6.74 -12.79 -16.02
CA PRO A 245 -6.04 -14.02 -15.62
C PRO A 245 -5.48 -14.79 -16.81
N GLU A 246 -6.22 -14.84 -17.93
CA GLU A 246 -5.79 -15.45 -19.18
C GLU A 246 -4.59 -14.73 -19.82
N ALA A 247 -4.63 -13.39 -19.87
CA ALA A 247 -3.58 -12.59 -20.50
C ALA A 247 -2.26 -12.65 -19.71
N THR A 248 -2.32 -12.78 -18.39
CA THR A 248 -1.13 -12.79 -17.54
C THR A 248 -0.52 -14.17 -17.35
N HIS A 249 -1.27 -15.26 -17.59
CA HIS A 249 -0.82 -16.64 -17.35
C HIS A 249 0.53 -16.97 -18.01
N ALA A 250 0.71 -16.65 -19.29
CA ALA A 250 1.97 -16.95 -19.99
C ALA A 250 3.18 -16.20 -19.42
N HIS A 251 2.95 -15.03 -18.81
CA HIS A 251 4.00 -14.20 -18.22
C HIS A 251 4.28 -14.59 -16.77
N THR A 252 3.24 -14.81 -15.96
CA THR A 252 3.36 -15.09 -14.53
C THR A 252 3.56 -16.56 -14.19
N GLY A 253 3.17 -17.47 -15.10
CA GLY A 253 3.12 -18.91 -14.83
C GLY A 253 1.97 -19.33 -13.89
N VAL A 254 1.13 -18.39 -13.44
CA VAL A 254 0.03 -18.67 -12.51
C VAL A 254 -1.23 -18.99 -13.31
N HIS A 255 -1.84 -20.15 -13.05
CA HIS A 255 -3.05 -20.57 -13.74
C HIS A 255 -4.22 -19.59 -13.47
N PRO A 256 -5.04 -19.26 -14.48
CA PRO A 256 -6.14 -18.30 -14.34
C PRO A 256 -7.08 -18.58 -13.16
N ASP A 257 -7.41 -19.85 -12.92
CA ASP A 257 -8.31 -20.25 -11.83
C ASP A 257 -7.68 -20.04 -10.44
N VAL A 258 -6.35 -20.11 -10.34
CA VAL A 258 -5.64 -19.81 -9.08
C VAL A 258 -5.73 -18.31 -8.78
N VAL A 259 -5.59 -17.46 -9.80
CA VAL A 259 -5.77 -16.00 -9.67
C VAL A 259 -7.19 -15.68 -9.20
N ARG A 260 -8.21 -16.26 -9.86
CA ARG A 260 -9.61 -16.07 -9.47
C ARG A 260 -9.90 -16.55 -8.06
N ARG A 261 -9.41 -17.74 -7.71
CA ARG A 261 -9.55 -18.30 -6.37
C ARG A 261 -8.95 -17.38 -5.31
N LEU A 262 -7.70 -16.92 -5.52
CA LEU A 262 -7.04 -16.02 -4.58
C LEU A 262 -7.80 -14.69 -4.42
N ALA A 263 -8.22 -14.06 -5.52
CA ALA A 263 -8.97 -12.80 -5.47
C ALA A 263 -10.30 -12.94 -4.71
N ARG A 264 -11.08 -14.00 -5.01
CA ARG A 264 -12.38 -14.27 -4.36
C ARG A 264 -12.23 -14.60 -2.89
N GLU A 265 -11.29 -15.49 -2.56
CA GLU A 265 -11.07 -15.91 -1.17
C GLU A 265 -10.56 -14.76 -0.31
N PHE A 266 -9.67 -13.91 -0.84
CA PHE A 266 -9.20 -12.72 -0.14
C PHE A 266 -10.32 -11.69 0.06
N ALA A 267 -11.12 -11.39 -0.97
CA ALA A 267 -12.22 -10.45 -0.85
C ALA A 267 -13.29 -10.92 0.16
N ALA A 268 -13.55 -12.23 0.23
CA ALA A 268 -14.54 -12.83 1.13
C ALA A 268 -14.03 -13.06 2.57
N ALA A 269 -12.72 -12.96 2.81
CA ALA A 269 -12.15 -13.11 4.14
C ALA A 269 -12.58 -11.97 5.07
N ARG A 270 -12.67 -12.25 6.37
CA ARG A 270 -13.09 -11.24 7.36
C ARG A 270 -11.93 -10.34 7.76
N ASP A 271 -10.75 -10.91 7.91
CA ASP A 271 -9.54 -10.19 8.32
C ASP A 271 -8.34 -10.72 7.52
N PRO A 272 -8.31 -10.46 6.20
CA PRO A 272 -7.19 -10.86 5.37
C PRO A 272 -6.01 -9.90 5.51
N GLY A 273 -4.80 -10.42 5.29
CA GLY A 273 -3.59 -9.61 5.30
C GLY A 273 -2.56 -10.06 4.27
N ILE A 274 -1.85 -9.10 3.69
CA ILE A 274 -0.69 -9.36 2.82
C ILE A 274 0.57 -8.97 3.58
N THR A 275 1.49 -9.92 3.72
CA THR A 275 2.84 -9.65 4.19
C THR A 275 3.80 -9.73 3.03
N VAL A 276 4.38 -8.58 2.69
CA VAL A 276 5.35 -8.45 1.60
C VAL A 276 6.76 -8.57 2.15
N GLY A 277 7.55 -9.47 1.58
CA GLY A 277 8.96 -9.60 1.93
C GLY A 277 9.84 -8.60 1.19
N PHE A 278 11.00 -8.28 1.76
CA PHE A 278 11.92 -7.29 1.18
C PHE A 278 12.53 -7.71 -0.17
N SER A 279 12.39 -8.97 -0.57
CA SER A 279 12.82 -9.45 -1.88
C SER A 279 12.10 -8.72 -3.02
N LEU A 280 10.81 -8.40 -2.85
CA LEU A 280 10.04 -7.68 -3.87
C LEU A 280 10.60 -6.26 -4.10
N HIS A 281 11.02 -5.58 -3.04
CA HIS A 281 11.61 -4.23 -3.11
C HIS A 281 13.00 -4.18 -3.75
N LYS A 282 13.61 -5.33 -4.03
CA LYS A 282 14.91 -5.46 -4.72
C LYS A 282 14.75 -5.62 -6.24
N TYR A 283 13.52 -5.72 -6.75
CA TYR A 283 13.22 -5.63 -8.17
C TYR A 283 12.99 -4.17 -8.58
N ALA A 284 13.45 -3.79 -9.78
CA ALA A 284 13.22 -2.46 -10.34
C ALA A 284 11.72 -2.10 -10.38
N TRP A 285 10.87 -3.08 -10.68
CA TRP A 285 9.41 -2.92 -10.78
C TRP A 285 8.65 -3.33 -9.51
N GLY A 286 9.35 -3.70 -8.44
CA GLY A 286 8.72 -4.09 -7.17
C GLY A 286 7.86 -2.99 -6.56
N ILE A 287 8.20 -1.73 -6.84
CA ILE A 287 7.40 -0.57 -6.46
C ILE A 287 5.97 -0.62 -7.03
N LEU A 288 5.81 -1.05 -8.29
CA LEU A 288 4.52 -1.16 -8.94
C LEU A 288 3.73 -2.36 -8.43
N ALA A 289 4.41 -3.48 -8.15
CA ALA A 289 3.78 -4.64 -7.53
C ALA A 289 3.19 -4.30 -6.16
N CYS A 290 3.95 -3.63 -5.30
CA CYS A 290 3.49 -3.18 -4.00
C CYS A 290 2.35 -2.16 -4.10
N TRP A 291 2.38 -1.25 -5.07
CA TRP A 291 1.29 -0.31 -5.28
C TRP A 291 0.01 -1.00 -5.78
N ALA A 292 0.13 -1.98 -6.67
CA ALA A 292 -1.01 -2.79 -7.12
C ALA A 292 -1.57 -3.69 -6.00
N GLN A 293 -0.73 -4.19 -5.09
CA GLN A 293 -1.17 -4.91 -3.88
C GLN A 293 -1.94 -4.00 -2.93
N ALA A 294 -1.47 -2.76 -2.72
CA ALA A 294 -2.22 -1.75 -1.97
C ALA A 294 -3.57 -1.49 -2.62
N LEU A 295 -3.60 -1.23 -3.93
CA LEU A 295 -4.86 -1.06 -4.67
C LEU A 295 -5.80 -2.27 -4.52
N TRP A 296 -5.27 -3.49 -4.55
CA TRP A 296 -6.06 -4.70 -4.33
C TRP A 296 -6.70 -4.71 -2.93
N CYS A 297 -5.93 -4.44 -1.87
CA CYS A 297 -6.47 -4.32 -0.51
C CYS A 297 -7.55 -3.23 -0.43
N ALA A 298 -7.27 -2.04 -0.97
CA ALA A 298 -8.17 -0.89 -0.97
C ALA A 298 -9.51 -1.21 -1.65
N LEU A 299 -9.47 -1.87 -2.81
CA LEU A 299 -10.68 -2.25 -3.54
C LEU A 299 -11.55 -3.22 -2.75
N THR A 300 -10.95 -4.09 -1.93
CA THR A 300 -11.70 -5.05 -1.11
C THR A 300 -12.09 -4.53 0.28
N GLY A 301 -11.78 -3.27 0.60
CA GLY A 301 -12.08 -2.68 1.92
C GLY A 301 -11.21 -3.20 3.06
N HIS A 302 -10.18 -4.00 2.74
CA HIS A 302 -9.30 -4.66 3.72
C HIS A 302 -8.06 -3.84 4.04
N GLU A 303 -8.16 -2.51 3.94
CA GLU A 303 -7.14 -1.59 4.41
C GLU A 303 -7.60 -0.94 5.71
N VAL A 304 -6.74 -1.01 6.72
CA VAL A 304 -6.84 -0.14 7.88
C VAL A 304 -5.65 0.76 7.85
N VAL A 305 -5.87 1.93 7.27
CA VAL A 305 -5.07 3.09 7.60
C VAL A 305 -5.62 3.59 8.93
N ASP A 306 -5.19 2.97 10.03
CA ASP A 306 -5.35 3.62 11.33
C ASP A 306 -4.45 4.86 11.33
N THR A 307 -5.07 6.03 11.08
CA THR A 307 -4.40 7.33 11.18
C THR A 307 -3.96 7.66 12.60
N GLU A 308 -4.33 6.83 13.57
CA GLU A 308 -3.86 6.86 14.94
C GLU A 308 -3.20 5.53 15.30
N HIS A 309 -1.90 5.45 15.02
CA HIS A 309 -0.94 4.49 15.59
C HIS A 309 -0.64 3.26 14.74
N GLN A 310 0.57 3.30 14.18
CA GLN A 310 1.49 2.18 14.04
C GLN A 310 0.90 0.85 13.58
N TRP A 311 1.06 0.65 12.28
CA TRP A 311 1.27 -0.62 11.63
C TRP A 311 -0.02 -1.54 11.60
N SER A 312 -0.85 -1.44 10.54
CA SER A 312 -1.43 -2.56 9.73
C SER A 312 -1.98 -2.03 8.39
N LEU A 313 -2.37 -2.91 7.45
CA LEU A 313 -3.41 -2.65 6.45
C LEU A 313 -4.46 -3.77 6.66
N GLY A 314 -5.48 -3.53 7.48
CA GLY A 314 -6.63 -4.44 7.71
C GLY A 314 -7.28 -4.32 9.10
N GLY A 315 -8.59 -4.63 9.20
CA GLY A 315 -9.63 -4.27 10.20
C GLY A 315 -9.34 -4.19 11.71
N ILE A 316 -8.98 -3.02 12.28
CA ILE A 316 -8.85 -2.81 13.74
C ILE A 316 -9.51 -1.50 14.21
N GLY A 317 -10.82 -1.36 14.02
CA GLY A 317 -11.60 -0.24 14.58
C GLY A 317 -11.83 -0.23 16.13
N PRO A 318 -11.84 -1.37 16.87
CA PRO A 318 -12.22 -1.34 18.29
C PRO A 318 -11.08 -1.18 19.32
N LEU A 319 -9.80 -1.24 18.94
CA LEU A 319 -8.66 -1.33 19.88
C LEU A 319 -7.84 -0.04 20.06
N SER A 320 -8.41 1.14 19.80
CA SER A 320 -7.72 2.40 20.12
C SER A 320 -7.46 2.52 21.63
N SER A 321 -6.25 2.14 22.04
CA SER A 321 -5.79 2.21 23.42
C SER A 321 -5.67 3.68 23.85
N PRO A 322 -6.22 4.10 25.00
CA PRO A 322 -6.18 5.50 25.46
C PRO A 322 -4.80 5.93 26.00
N LYS A 323 -3.73 5.17 25.76
CA LYS A 323 -2.38 5.46 26.28
C LYS A 323 -1.51 6.07 25.17
N PRO A 324 -0.72 7.12 25.47
CA PRO A 324 0.18 7.72 24.48
C PRO A 324 1.28 6.74 24.05
N ALA A 325 1.60 6.75 22.76
CA ALA A 325 2.60 5.89 22.14
C ALA A 325 3.97 6.03 22.82
N ARG A 326 4.51 4.92 23.33
CA ARG A 326 5.93 4.80 23.61
C ARG A 326 6.63 4.46 22.30
N PHE A 327 7.43 5.39 21.79
CA PHE A 327 8.28 5.17 20.64
C PHE A 327 9.25 4.01 20.93
N GLY A 328 9.13 2.92 20.19
CA GLY A 328 10.04 1.78 20.26
C GLY A 328 10.10 1.10 18.90
N SER A 329 11.04 1.50 18.04
CA SER A 329 11.42 0.70 16.88
C SER A 329 12.10 -0.57 17.40
N GLY A 330 11.35 -1.67 17.55
CA GLY A 330 11.85 -2.92 18.11
C GLY A 330 11.59 -4.09 17.16
N PHE A 331 12.63 -4.52 16.46
CA PHE A 331 12.83 -5.96 16.31
C PHE A 331 13.50 -6.43 17.59
N TYR A 332 13.02 -7.55 18.14
CA TYR A 332 13.30 -8.14 19.46
C TYR A 332 12.38 -7.67 20.58
N GLY A 333 11.53 -8.59 21.04
CA GLY A 333 10.65 -8.43 22.18
C GLY A 333 11.40 -8.32 23.50
N GLU A 334 10.83 -7.56 24.43
CA GLU A 334 11.13 -7.68 25.84
C GLU A 334 9.85 -8.04 26.59
N TRP A 335 9.81 -9.32 26.95
CA TRP A 335 9.33 -9.78 28.25
C TRP A 335 9.98 -8.93 29.34
N MET A 336 9.19 -8.14 30.07
CA MET A 336 9.30 -8.04 31.53
C MET A 336 7.93 -7.65 32.07
N ALA A 337 7.36 -8.57 32.84
CA ALA A 337 6.19 -8.36 33.66
C ALA A 337 6.41 -7.21 34.67
N GLY A 338 5.34 -6.44 34.88
CA GLY A 338 5.23 -5.32 35.80
C GLY A 338 3.94 -4.56 35.53
#